data_AF-A0A3C0ZJ54-F1
#
_entry.id   AF-A0A3C0ZJ54-F1
#
_cell.length_a   1.000
_cell.length_b   1.000
_cell.length_c   1.000
_cell.angle_alpha   90.00
_cell.angle_beta   90.00
_cell.angle_gamma   90.00
#
_symmetry.space_group_name_H-M   'P 1'
#
loop_
_entity.id
_entity.type
_entity.pdbx_description
1 polymer ?
#
loop_
_entity_poly.entity_id
_entity_poly.type
_entity_poly.pdbx_seq_one_letter_code
_entity_poly.pdbx_strand_id
1 'polypeptide(L)'
;MKLPTLCFVPLLLASVGCGNDGATDSPIDLTLKAPTELTVDRIGRTAVRLSWKDPAEREESFSIERKMNQGLFVARIFTTQNVTTAIDSVGLLADSTYSYRVHAIRYSERGEYSNVVSIRLTLPYP
;
A
#
# COMPACT_ATOMS: atom_id res chain seq x y z
N MET A 1 -9.92 -7.19 -63.77
CA MET A 1 -8.54 -7.38 -63.27
C MET A 1 -8.62 -8.05 -61.91
N LYS A 2 -8.15 -9.30 -61.81
CA LYS A 2 -8.25 -10.16 -60.63
C LYS A 2 -7.01 -9.96 -59.74
N LEU A 3 -7.21 -9.78 -58.43
CA LEU A 3 -6.12 -9.80 -57.44
C LEU A 3 -5.48 -11.21 -57.40
N PRO A 4 -4.15 -11.35 -57.32
CA PRO A 4 -3.53 -12.65 -57.13
C PRO A 4 -3.62 -13.09 -55.67
N THR A 5 -4.21 -14.27 -55.48
CA THR A 5 -4.22 -15.08 -54.25
C THR A 5 -2.78 -15.44 -53.85
N LEU A 6 -2.35 -15.08 -52.64
CA LEU A 6 -1.09 -15.56 -52.06
C LEU A 6 -1.31 -16.96 -51.46
N CYS A 7 -0.56 -17.96 -51.95
CA CYS A 7 -0.52 -19.32 -51.44
C CYS A 7 0.18 -19.38 -50.07
N PHE A 8 -0.49 -19.99 -49.09
CA PHE A 8 0.12 -20.50 -47.87
C PHE A 8 1.03 -21.70 -48.23
N VAL A 9 2.30 -21.66 -47.83
CA VAL A 9 3.16 -22.85 -47.80
C VAL A 9 3.60 -23.04 -46.35
N PRO A 10 3.20 -24.13 -45.67
CA PRO A 10 3.59 -24.37 -44.29
C PRO A 10 5.04 -24.88 -44.27
N LEU A 11 5.92 -24.17 -43.56
CA LEU A 11 7.27 -24.66 -43.29
C LEU A 11 7.22 -25.57 -42.07
N LEU A 12 7.13 -26.87 -42.31
CA LEU A 12 7.26 -27.91 -41.29
C LEU A 12 8.75 -28.06 -40.94
N LEU A 13 9.20 -27.46 -39.84
CA LEU A 13 10.49 -27.78 -39.24
C LEU A 13 10.32 -28.83 -38.14
N ALA A 14 11.04 -29.93 -38.31
CA ALA A 14 11.09 -31.07 -37.41
C ALA A 14 11.63 -30.70 -36.01
N SER A 15 11.08 -31.35 -35.00
CA SER A 15 11.51 -31.30 -33.61
C SER A 15 12.87 -31.98 -33.40
N VAL A 16 13.80 -31.29 -32.73
CA VAL A 16 14.82 -31.92 -31.88
C VAL A 16 14.86 -31.10 -30.59
N GLY A 17 14.42 -31.71 -29.48
CA GLY A 17 14.40 -31.08 -28.17
C GLY A 17 15.78 -31.10 -27.50
N CYS A 18 16.07 -30.06 -26.73
CA CYS A 18 16.93 -30.11 -25.56
C CYS A 18 16.42 -29.07 -24.55
N GLY A 19 16.12 -29.50 -23.32
CA GLY A 19 15.74 -28.63 -22.20
C GLY A 19 14.30 -28.82 -21.73
N ASN A 20 14.10 -29.70 -20.75
CA ASN A 20 12.90 -29.66 -19.91
C ASN A 20 13.07 -28.51 -18.92
N ASP A 21 12.81 -27.28 -19.37
CA ASP A 21 12.74 -26.17 -18.45
C ASP A 21 11.26 -25.91 -18.23
N GLY A 22 10.67 -26.72 -17.34
CA GLY A 22 9.35 -26.48 -16.75
C GLY A 22 9.36 -25.21 -15.89
N ALA A 23 9.89 -24.11 -16.41
CA ALA A 23 9.73 -22.79 -15.86
C ALA A 23 8.29 -22.38 -16.14
N THR A 24 7.41 -22.66 -15.18
CA THR A 24 6.17 -21.92 -15.03
C THR A 24 6.56 -20.47 -14.80
N ASP A 25 6.57 -19.66 -15.85
CA ASP A 25 6.69 -18.20 -15.74
C ASP A 25 5.41 -17.69 -15.06
N SER A 26 5.39 -17.83 -13.74
CA SER A 26 4.36 -17.25 -12.90
C SER A 26 4.62 -15.74 -12.92
N PRO A 27 3.65 -14.91 -13.29
CA PRO A 27 3.87 -13.48 -13.42
C PRO A 27 4.43 -12.93 -12.10
N ILE A 28 5.53 -12.18 -12.20
CA ILE A 28 6.10 -11.47 -11.06
C ILE A 28 5.06 -10.48 -10.52
N ASP A 29 4.50 -10.75 -9.34
CA ASP A 29 3.63 -9.80 -8.64
C ASP A 29 4.51 -8.67 -8.10
N LEU A 30 4.41 -7.51 -8.73
CA LEU A 30 5.09 -6.27 -8.34
C LEU A 30 4.17 -5.33 -7.54
N THR A 31 2.95 -5.77 -7.24
CA THR A 31 1.96 -4.94 -6.55
C THR A 31 2.45 -4.61 -5.15
N LEU A 32 2.44 -3.32 -4.81
CA LEU A 32 2.74 -2.89 -3.45
C LEU A 32 1.48 -3.05 -2.59
N LYS A 33 1.48 -4.08 -1.73
CA LYS A 33 0.32 -4.41 -0.90
C LYS A 33 0.05 -3.34 0.16
N ALA A 34 -1.25 -3.17 0.45
CA ALA A 34 -1.70 -2.26 1.49
C ALA A 34 -1.33 -2.79 2.89
N PRO A 35 -0.92 -1.91 3.82
CA PRO A 35 -0.99 -2.21 5.24
C PRO A 35 -2.39 -2.65 5.66
N THR A 36 -2.49 -3.59 6.58
CA THR A 36 -3.78 -4.10 7.06
C THR A 36 -3.90 -3.92 8.57
N GLU A 37 -5.09 -4.14 9.12
CA GLU A 37 -5.34 -4.13 10.57
C GLU A 37 -4.87 -2.82 11.24
N LEU A 38 -5.01 -1.66 10.57
CA LEU A 38 -4.68 -0.37 11.17
C LEU A 38 -5.58 -0.15 12.39
N THR A 39 -4.97 0.19 13.52
CA THR A 39 -5.61 0.60 14.77
C THR A 39 -5.05 1.94 15.24
N VAL A 40 -5.79 2.62 16.13
CA VAL A 40 -5.37 3.87 16.74
C VAL A 40 -5.78 3.90 18.21
N ASP A 41 -4.80 4.11 19.08
CA ASP A 41 -4.97 4.19 20.52
C ASP A 41 -4.64 5.59 21.02
N ARG A 42 -5.49 6.13 21.89
CA ARG A 42 -5.18 7.40 22.57
C ARG A 42 -4.14 7.15 23.65
N ILE A 43 -3.02 7.90 23.61
CA ILE A 43 -1.93 7.77 24.59
C ILE A 43 -1.61 9.08 25.33
N GLY A 44 -2.37 10.13 25.05
CA GLY A 44 -2.31 11.39 25.78
C GLY A 44 -3.43 12.35 25.41
N ARG A 45 -3.41 13.55 26.01
CA ARG A 45 -4.38 14.61 25.72
C ARG A 45 -4.42 14.96 24.23
N THR A 46 -3.25 15.02 23.61
CA THR A 46 -3.00 15.40 22.22
C THR A 46 -2.03 14.43 21.53
N ALA A 47 -2.09 13.14 21.89
CA ALA A 47 -1.20 12.12 21.33
C ALA A 47 -1.94 10.81 21.10
N VAL A 48 -1.65 10.16 19.97
CA VAL A 48 -2.17 8.84 19.61
C VAL A 48 -1.04 7.94 19.13
N ARG A 49 -1.18 6.64 19.36
CA ARG A 49 -0.35 5.59 18.77
C ARG A 49 -1.14 4.90 17.66
N LEU A 50 -0.53 4.77 16.50
CA LEU A 50 -1.03 3.95 15.41
C LEU A 50 -0.25 2.65 15.37
N SER A 51 -0.94 1.55 15.06
CA SER A 51 -0.34 0.23 14.83
C SER A 51 -0.98 -0.40 13.60
N TRP A 52 -0.23 -1.11 12.78
CA TRP A 52 -0.74 -1.82 11.62
C TRP A 52 0.04 -3.11 11.39
N LYS A 53 -0.51 -3.98 10.54
CA LYS A 53 0.17 -5.15 10.03
C LYS A 53 0.84 -4.83 8.71
N ASP A 54 2.15 -5.04 8.69
CA ASP A 54 2.96 -4.99 7.49
C ASP A 54 2.65 -6.20 6.61
N PRO A 55 2.31 -6.02 5.31
CA PRO A 55 2.14 -7.14 4.39
C PRO A 55 3.45 -7.87 4.06
N ALA A 56 4.60 -7.44 4.61
CA ALA A 56 5.93 -8.03 4.50
C ALA A 56 6.42 -8.12 3.05
N GLU A 57 6.22 -7.05 2.29
CA GLU A 57 6.57 -7.02 0.88
C GLU A 57 7.63 -5.94 0.57
N ARG A 58 7.65 -5.44 -0.66
CA ARG A 58 8.77 -4.71 -1.23
C ARG A 58 8.84 -3.23 -0.79
N GLU A 59 8.10 -2.81 0.22
CA GLU A 59 8.04 -1.40 0.61
C GLU A 59 9.39 -0.88 1.12
N GLU A 60 9.64 0.41 0.99
CA GLU A 60 10.81 1.09 1.59
C GLU A 60 10.39 1.98 2.76
N SER A 61 9.10 2.31 2.82
CA SER A 61 8.52 3.21 3.82
C SER A 61 7.00 3.07 3.87
N PHE A 62 6.40 3.58 4.94
CA PHE A 62 4.96 3.83 5.02
C PHE A 62 4.70 5.33 5.13
N SER A 63 3.62 5.80 4.50
CA SER A 63 3.07 7.13 4.73
C SER A 63 1.75 7.02 5.47
N ILE A 64 1.69 7.66 6.63
CA ILE A 64 0.46 7.84 7.41
C ILE A 64 -0.16 9.16 7.01
N GLU A 65 -1.38 9.09 6.50
CA GLU A 65 -2.21 10.26 6.22
C GLU A 65 -3.26 10.44 7.31
N ARG A 66 -3.50 11.70 7.65
CA ARG A 66 -4.47 12.12 8.66
C ARG A 66 -5.41 13.16 8.07
N LYS A 67 -6.70 13.07 8.40
CA LYS A 67 -7.63 14.19 8.29
C LYS A 67 -8.20 14.58 9.64
N MET A 68 -8.59 15.84 9.78
CA MET A 68 -9.26 16.37 10.95
C MET A 68 -10.71 16.68 10.59
N ASN A 69 -11.66 16.15 11.37
CA ASN A 69 -13.10 16.29 11.15
C ASN A 69 -13.48 15.94 9.69
N GLN A 70 -14.09 16.88 8.96
CA GLN A 70 -14.49 16.72 7.55
C GLN A 70 -13.42 17.21 6.55
N GLY A 71 -12.20 17.46 7.01
CA GLY A 71 -11.10 17.91 6.16
C GLY A 71 -10.56 16.82 5.23
N LEU A 72 -9.54 17.19 4.44
CA LEU A 72 -8.84 16.28 3.54
C LEU A 72 -7.78 15.47 4.28
N PHE A 73 -7.48 14.28 3.76
CA PHE A 73 -6.31 13.52 4.19
C PHE A 73 -5.04 14.24 3.73
N VAL A 74 -4.10 14.40 4.65
CA VAL A 74 -2.79 14.99 4.40
C VAL A 74 -1.74 14.07 5.00
N ALA A 75 -0.64 13.84 4.28
CA ALA A 75 0.50 13.10 4.81
C ALA A 75 1.05 13.78 6.07
N ARG A 76 1.28 13.00 7.12
CA ARG A 76 1.77 13.51 8.41
C ARG A 76 3.07 12.88 8.84
N ILE A 77 3.17 11.57 8.68
CA ILE A 77 4.30 10.79 9.16
C ILE A 77 4.76 9.89 8.03
N PHE A 78 6.06 9.85 7.82
CA PHE A 78 6.72 8.86 6.98
C PHE A 78 7.60 8.00 7.89
N THR A 79 7.52 6.68 7.73
CA THR A 79 8.37 5.74 8.46
C THR A 79 9.42 5.14 7.54
N THR A 80 10.39 4.44 8.12
CA THR A 80 11.24 3.53 7.35
C THR A 80 10.52 2.20 7.09
N GLN A 81 11.13 1.35 6.28
CA GLN A 81 10.72 -0.03 6.01
C GLN A 81 10.48 -0.83 7.31
N ASN A 82 9.57 -1.81 7.25
CA ASN A 82 9.22 -2.75 8.33
C ASN A 82 8.66 -2.12 9.62
N VAL A 83 8.50 -0.79 9.67
CA VAL A 83 7.90 -0.13 10.82
C VAL A 83 6.40 -0.41 10.81
N THR A 84 5.89 -0.90 11.93
CA THR A 84 4.46 -1.25 12.13
C THR A 84 3.75 -0.37 13.14
N THR A 85 4.44 0.63 13.70
CA THR A 85 3.86 1.54 14.69
C THR A 85 4.36 2.97 14.50
N ALA A 86 3.52 3.96 14.82
CA ALA A 86 3.87 5.38 14.79
C ALA A 86 3.15 6.15 15.90
N ILE A 87 3.72 7.26 16.35
CA ILE A 87 3.07 8.20 17.28
C ILE A 87 2.78 9.50 16.56
N ASP A 88 1.53 9.95 16.60
CA ASP A 88 1.16 11.29 16.17
C ASP A 88 0.81 12.16 17.38
N SER A 89 1.58 13.22 17.57
CA SER A 89 1.41 14.20 18.64
C SER A 89 1.46 15.64 18.15
N VAL A 90 1.68 15.87 16.85
CA VAL A 90 1.90 17.20 16.30
C VAL A 90 0.59 17.77 15.76
N GLY A 91 0.15 18.88 16.35
CA GLY A 91 -1.04 19.61 15.91
C GLY A 91 -2.35 18.85 16.16
N LEU A 92 -2.38 17.97 17.17
CA LEU A 92 -3.61 17.35 17.64
C LEU A 92 -4.26 18.29 18.67
N LEU A 93 -5.49 18.66 18.38
CA LEU A 93 -6.36 19.44 19.27
C LEU A 93 -7.38 18.52 19.94
N ALA A 94 -7.73 18.86 21.18
CA ALA A 94 -8.87 18.27 21.87
C ALA A 94 -10.19 18.58 21.15
N ASP A 95 -11.22 17.84 21.54
CA ASP A 95 -12.61 17.89 21.02
C ASP A 95 -12.74 17.73 19.50
N SER A 96 -11.71 17.14 18.89
CA SER A 96 -11.57 16.94 17.46
C SER A 96 -11.53 15.46 17.12
N THR A 97 -12.10 15.10 15.98
CA THR A 97 -12.02 13.74 15.45
C THR A 97 -10.92 13.68 14.40
N TYR A 98 -10.03 12.69 14.52
CA TYR A 98 -9.00 12.43 13.52
C TYR A 98 -9.26 11.08 12.87
N SER A 99 -9.15 11.03 11.55
CA SER A 99 -9.15 9.77 10.81
C SER A 99 -7.78 9.54 10.19
N TYR A 100 -7.33 8.29 10.20
CA TYR A 100 -6.03 7.87 9.72
C TYR A 100 -6.16 6.75 8.69
N ARG A 101 -5.22 6.73 7.75
CA ARG A 101 -4.97 5.64 6.81
C ARG A 101 -3.48 5.55 6.53
N VAL A 102 -2.99 4.36 6.22
CA VAL A 102 -1.58 4.12 5.92
C VAL A 102 -1.48 3.48 4.55
N HIS A 103 -0.46 3.82 3.78
CA HIS A 103 -0.04 3.01 2.63
C HIS A 103 1.47 2.81 2.60
N ALA A 104 1.88 1.78 1.88
CA ALA A 104 3.27 1.51 1.56
C ALA A 104 3.75 2.42 0.42
N ILE A 105 5.04 2.74 0.42
CA ILE A 105 5.73 3.48 -0.63
C ILE A 105 7.00 2.73 -1.01
N ARG A 106 7.29 2.68 -2.31
CA ARG A 106 8.54 2.17 -2.87
C ARG A 106 8.94 3.03 -4.06
N TYR A 107 10.12 3.66 -4.05
CA TYR A 107 10.49 4.65 -5.07
C TYR A 107 9.40 5.73 -5.26
N SER A 108 8.78 5.79 -6.45
CA SER A 108 7.66 6.67 -6.79
C SER A 108 6.30 5.98 -6.76
N GLU A 109 6.27 4.68 -6.46
CA GLU A 109 5.08 3.86 -6.39
C GLU A 109 4.42 3.97 -5.01
N ARG A 110 3.09 4.03 -5.00
CA ARG A 110 2.27 4.08 -3.79
C ARG A 110 1.32 2.91 -3.83
N GLY A 111 1.27 2.14 -2.75
CA GLY A 111 0.32 1.06 -2.59
C GLY A 111 -1.08 1.58 -2.29
N GLU A 112 -2.04 0.67 -2.31
CA GLU A 112 -3.38 0.94 -1.81
C GLU A 112 -3.36 1.28 -0.32
N TYR A 113 -4.39 1.98 0.14
CA TYR A 113 -4.52 2.34 1.56
C TYR A 113 -5.04 1.16 2.39
N SER A 114 -4.65 1.16 3.66
CA SER A 114 -5.27 0.37 4.72
C SER A 114 -6.75 0.72 4.91
N ASN A 115 -7.39 0.00 5.83
CA ASN A 115 -8.64 0.47 6.44
C ASN A 115 -8.45 1.88 7.05
N VAL A 116 -9.54 2.66 7.08
CA VAL A 116 -9.57 3.95 7.76
C VAL A 116 -10.01 3.74 9.20
N VAL A 117 -9.26 4.28 10.16
CA VAL A 117 -9.66 4.33 11.57
C VAL A 117 -9.88 5.75 12.03
N SER A 118 -10.82 5.95 12.96
CA SER A 118 -11.12 7.27 13.52
C SER A 118 -11.07 7.26 15.03
N ILE A 119 -10.58 8.35 15.61
CA ILE A 119 -10.54 8.57 17.05
C ILE A 119 -10.96 9.99 17.39
N ARG A 120 -11.81 10.14 18.42
CA ARG A 120 -12.19 11.43 18.97
C ARG A 120 -11.35 11.71 20.22
N LEU A 121 -10.63 12.82 20.22
CA LEU A 121 -9.89 13.26 21.41
C LEU A 121 -10.82 14.14 22.24
N THR A 122 -11.03 13.82 23.51
CA THR A 122 -11.89 14.58 24.44
C THR A 122 -11.09 15.01 25.67
N LEU A 123 -11.50 16.03 26.41
CA LEU A 123 -10.90 16.34 27.72
C LEU A 123 -11.86 15.95 28.86
N PRO A 124 -11.35 15.50 30.03
CA PRO A 124 -9.93 15.21 30.33
C PRO A 124 -9.41 13.97 29.58
N TYR A 125 -8.09 13.75 29.61
CA TYR A 125 -7.54 12.46 29.18
C TYR A 125 -7.87 11.41 30.25
N PRO A 126 -8.47 10.26 29.88
CA PRO A 126 -8.83 9.20 30.81
C PRO A 126 -7.60 8.53 31.44
#